data_AF-B3RQE5-F1
#
_entry.id   AF-B3RQE5-F1
#
_cell.length_a   1.000
_cell.length_b   1.000
_cell.length_c   1.000
_cell.angle_alpha   90.00
_cell.angle_beta   90.00
_cell.angle_gamma   90.00
#
_symmetry.space_group_name_H-M   'P 1'
#
loop_
_entity.id
_entity.type
_entity.pdbx_description
1 polymer ?
#
loop_
_entity_poly.entity_id
_entity_poly.type
_entity_poly.pdbx_seq_one_letter_code
_entity_poly.pdbx_strand_id
1 'polypeptide(L)'
;AVALQDHLVRSLSLNDPLNNRKSYVSPKKSTRKTKAVSKIDTGVKKPTPKKTLNTASHEKEYVIESRSKPLTLAQKFGIIDTPNKPLTEEEWARLKDKSNERQDSSLPCPICQEHFGNQQQILLSCSHVFHRTCLESYEKFSGRKTCPMCRKVEYQKRVIYEGSKINRVKCAIKIQSAWRGYVVRKWYANLRRTMPPKNPLLRQKFFQAKLAEITDTLVSSVNTDVDAFLADIDSSVAASRQIMSLADTSYDARLNENEWKKIQVQALRRSTLECPICIAPIEKPRASTSKSKNGNSKQLVILSCSHIFHQVCLEAFEEFSIQATKVCPVCRSHYVKRKLDLAAIAN
;
A
#
# COMPACT_ATOMS: atom_id res chain seq x y z
N ALA A 1 20.97 25.39 71.91
CA ALA A 1 19.65 24.74 71.96
C ALA A 1 18.74 25.15 70.79
N VAL A 2 18.43 26.44 70.62
CA VAL A 2 17.48 26.95 69.59
C VAL A 2 17.87 26.59 68.15
N ALA A 3 19.16 26.69 67.79
CA ALA A 3 19.64 26.34 66.44
C ALA A 3 19.40 24.85 66.09
N LEU A 4 19.50 23.97 67.08
CA LEU A 4 19.29 22.52 66.95
C LEU A 4 17.79 22.18 66.82
N GLN A 5 16.94 22.87 67.59
CA GLN A 5 15.48 22.74 67.47
C GLN A 5 14.98 23.21 66.09
N ASP A 6 15.43 24.36 65.58
CA ASP A 6 15.11 24.83 64.23
C ASP A 6 15.51 23.81 63.15
N HIS A 7 16.69 23.19 63.30
CA HIS A 7 17.14 22.15 62.40
C HIS A 7 16.23 20.92 62.42
N LEU A 8 15.86 20.42 63.61
CA LEU A 8 14.97 19.27 63.76
C LEU A 8 13.57 19.52 63.19
N VAL A 9 13.02 20.72 63.40
CA VAL A 9 11.71 21.13 62.84
C VAL A 9 11.77 21.15 61.30
N ARG A 10 12.83 21.72 60.71
CA ARG A 10 13.02 21.75 59.24
C ARG A 10 13.37 20.40 58.63
N SER A 11 14.09 19.53 59.33
CA SER A 11 14.48 18.20 58.82
C SER A 11 13.30 17.24 58.85
N LEU A 12 12.49 17.27 59.91
CA LEU A 12 11.29 16.44 60.08
C LEU A 12 10.05 17.02 59.39
N SER A 13 10.16 18.18 58.74
CA SER A 13 9.04 18.90 58.09
C SER A 13 7.85 19.12 59.03
N LEU A 14 8.13 19.32 60.33
CA LEU A 14 7.11 19.65 61.32
C LEU A 14 6.72 21.12 61.12
N ASN A 15 5.44 21.40 60.89
CA ASN A 15 4.97 22.78 60.84
C ASN A 15 5.03 23.38 62.24
N ASP A 16 5.63 24.56 62.37
CA ASP A 16 5.61 25.35 63.60
C ASP A 16 4.17 25.85 63.84
N PRO A 17 3.49 25.43 64.93
CA PRO A 17 2.10 25.80 65.18
C PRO A 17 1.89 27.31 65.37
N LEU A 18 2.96 28.08 65.63
CA LEU A 18 2.90 29.52 65.85
C LEU A 18 3.19 30.36 64.60
N ASN A 19 3.69 29.76 63.51
CA ASN A 19 4.12 30.50 62.33
C ASN A 19 3.20 30.24 61.12
N ASN A 20 1.93 30.64 61.27
CA ASN A 20 0.95 30.59 60.19
C ASN A 20 1.07 31.83 59.27
N ARG A 21 2.27 32.13 58.76
CA ARG A 21 2.42 33.07 57.64
C ARG A 21 2.18 32.31 56.35
N LYS A 22 0.91 32.25 55.94
CA LYS A 22 0.52 32.04 54.54
C LYS A 22 1.32 33.03 53.69
N SER A 23 2.32 32.56 52.96
CA SER A 23 2.90 33.34 51.88
C SER A 23 1.84 33.44 50.78
N TYR A 24 1.05 34.52 50.84
CA TYR A 24 0.30 35.01 49.70
C TYR A 24 1.30 35.27 48.58
N VAL A 25 1.41 34.33 47.65
CA VAL A 25 2.08 34.54 46.38
C VAL A 25 1.13 35.37 45.52
N SER A 26 1.32 36.68 45.51
CA SER A 26 0.70 37.57 44.53
C SER A 26 1.12 37.13 43.12
N PRO A 27 0.19 36.95 42.16
CA PRO A 27 0.55 36.60 40.79
C PRO A 27 1.25 37.80 40.15
N LYS A 28 2.49 37.61 39.68
CA LYS A 28 3.15 38.59 38.81
C LYS A 28 2.35 38.73 37.52
N LYS A 29 1.83 39.93 37.26
CA LYS A 29 1.18 40.32 36.01
C LYS A 29 2.11 40.04 34.82
N SER A 30 1.68 39.14 33.93
CA SER A 30 2.28 38.94 32.60
C SER A 30 1.81 40.08 31.68
N THR A 31 2.72 40.97 31.29
CA THR A 31 2.46 41.95 30.23
C THR A 31 2.55 41.23 28.87
N ARG A 32 1.41 40.69 28.41
CA ARG A 32 1.24 40.26 27.01
C ARG A 32 1.23 41.50 26.11
N LYS A 33 2.35 41.77 25.42
CA LYS A 33 2.34 42.63 24.23
C LYS A 33 1.68 41.85 23.08
N THR A 34 0.40 42.11 22.83
CA THR A 34 -0.30 41.65 21.62
C THR A 34 0.23 42.41 20.41
N LYS A 35 0.96 41.74 19.53
CA LYS A 35 1.25 42.27 18.19
C LYS A 35 -0.04 42.17 17.36
N ALA A 36 -0.60 43.31 17.00
CA ALA A 36 -1.70 43.39 16.04
C ALA A 36 -1.19 42.95 14.66
N VAL A 37 -1.84 41.95 14.06
CA VAL A 37 -1.63 41.54 12.68
C VAL A 37 -2.79 42.12 11.86
N SER A 38 -2.48 42.96 10.88
CA SER A 38 -3.46 43.47 9.92
C SER A 38 -3.87 42.34 8.97
N LYS A 39 -5.18 42.08 8.88
CA LYS A 39 -5.81 41.19 7.91
C LYS A 39 -6.13 41.96 6.63
N ILE A 40 -5.15 42.21 5.79
CA ILE A 40 -5.38 42.55 4.38
C ILE A 40 -4.19 42.02 3.57
N ASP A 41 -4.48 41.15 2.62
CA ASP A 41 -3.50 40.44 1.78
C ASP A 41 -3.12 41.31 0.58
N THR A 42 -2.01 42.05 0.70
CA THR A 42 -1.41 42.77 -0.44
C THR A 42 -0.24 41.95 -0.96
N GLY A 43 -0.49 41.17 -2.01
CA GLY A 43 0.43 40.20 -2.63
C GLY A 43 1.72 40.76 -3.23
N VAL A 44 2.59 41.33 -2.40
CA VAL A 44 3.91 41.84 -2.78
C VAL A 44 4.98 41.14 -1.94
N LYS A 45 5.63 40.12 -2.53
CA LYS A 45 6.76 39.41 -1.91
C LYS A 45 8.01 40.28 -1.97
N LYS A 46 8.51 40.74 -0.81
CA LYS A 46 9.86 41.30 -0.68
C LYS A 46 10.88 40.17 -0.40
N PRO A 47 12.07 40.20 -1.02
CA PRO A 47 13.07 39.14 -0.88
C PRO A 47 13.69 39.18 0.51
N THR A 48 13.56 38.09 1.27
CA THR A 48 14.15 37.95 2.61
C THR A 48 15.65 37.63 2.52
N PRO A 49 16.49 38.22 3.38
CA PRO A 49 17.92 37.92 3.42
C PRO A 49 18.14 36.48 3.87
N LYS A 50 19.09 35.80 3.24
CA LYS A 50 19.52 34.43 3.56
C LYS A 50 19.90 34.33 5.04
N LYS A 51 19.00 33.80 5.86
CA LYS A 51 19.35 33.25 7.18
C LYS A 51 20.16 31.99 6.92
N THR A 52 21.47 32.08 7.12
CA THR A 52 22.32 30.92 7.37
C THR A 52 21.65 30.07 8.45
N LEU A 53 21.25 28.85 8.08
CA LEU A 53 20.82 27.85 9.06
C LEU A 53 22.04 27.53 9.93
N ASN A 54 22.07 28.07 11.15
CA ASN A 54 22.93 27.59 12.21
C ASN A 54 22.55 26.14 12.54
N THR A 55 23.16 25.21 11.80
CA THR A 55 23.10 23.75 11.99
C THR A 55 24.07 23.35 13.10
N ALA A 56 23.91 23.92 14.28
CA ALA A 56 24.60 23.52 15.49
C ALA A 56 23.79 23.95 16.72
N SER A 57 22.62 23.34 16.91
CA SER A 57 22.02 23.26 18.25
C SER A 57 22.92 22.34 19.09
N HIS A 58 24.03 22.88 19.60
CA HIS A 58 24.91 22.16 20.51
C HIS A 58 24.06 21.58 21.64
N GLU A 59 24.03 20.25 21.74
CA GLU A 59 23.50 19.50 22.87
C GLU A 59 24.35 19.86 24.10
N LYS A 60 24.03 20.99 24.75
CA LYS A 60 24.73 21.46 25.94
C LYS A 60 24.35 20.57 27.11
N GLU A 61 25.35 19.99 27.75
CA GLU A 61 25.20 19.26 29.00
C GLU A 61 24.83 20.23 30.11
N TYR A 62 23.95 19.80 31.02
CA TYR A 62 23.53 20.61 32.16
C TYR A 62 23.26 19.73 33.38
N VAL A 63 23.48 20.30 34.56
CA VAL A 63 23.17 19.67 35.84
C VAL A 63 21.68 19.81 36.11
N ILE A 64 21.03 18.72 36.51
CA ILE A 64 19.65 18.75 36.98
C ILE A 64 19.69 19.22 38.44
N GLU A 65 19.51 20.52 38.66
CA GLU A 65 19.47 21.09 40.00
C GLU A 65 18.28 20.50 40.79
N SER A 66 18.58 19.74 41.84
CA SER A 66 17.63 19.63 42.94
C SER A 66 17.70 20.93 43.73
N ARG A 67 16.60 21.70 43.79
CA ARG A 67 16.50 22.88 44.68
C ARG A 67 16.99 22.50 46.08
N SER A 68 18.21 22.87 46.44
CA SER A 68 18.74 22.59 47.77
C SER A 68 18.03 23.50 48.77
N LYS A 69 17.57 22.92 49.88
CA LYS A 69 17.01 23.72 50.98
C LYS A 69 18.13 24.61 51.53
N PRO A 70 17.84 25.86 51.94
CA PRO A 70 18.85 26.73 52.53
C PRO A 70 19.43 26.09 53.80
N LEU A 71 20.74 26.24 54.00
CA LEU A 71 21.45 25.75 55.18
C LEU A 71 20.82 26.31 56.46
N THR A 72 20.50 25.42 57.39
CA THR A 72 19.99 25.77 58.73
C THR A 72 21.08 26.45 59.56
N LEU A 73 20.67 27.20 60.59
CA LEU A 73 21.62 27.89 61.47
C LEU A 73 22.59 26.90 62.14
N ALA A 74 22.10 25.75 62.62
CA ALA A 74 22.94 24.70 63.20
C ALA A 74 23.97 24.10 62.23
N GLN A 75 23.61 23.97 60.95
CA GLN A 75 24.55 23.54 59.90
C GLN A 75 25.63 24.59 59.63
N LYS A 76 25.28 25.87 59.65
CA LYS A 76 26.26 26.96 59.49
C LYS A 76 27.24 27.04 60.66
N PHE A 77 26.79 26.75 61.87
CA PHE A 77 27.62 26.74 63.08
C PHE A 77 28.39 25.42 63.29
N GLY A 78 28.27 24.45 62.37
CA GLY A 78 29.00 23.18 62.47
C GLY A 78 28.54 22.27 63.61
N ILE A 79 27.36 22.53 64.19
CA ILE A 79 26.76 21.66 65.23
C ILE A 79 26.19 20.38 64.58
N ILE A 80 25.82 20.48 63.30
CA ILE A 80 25.29 19.39 62.49
C ILE A 80 26.00 19.43 61.14
N ASP A 81 26.32 18.26 60.60
CA ASP A 81 27.03 18.15 59.33
C ASP A 81 26.29 18.88 58.20
N THR A 82 27.07 19.64 57.44
CA THR A 82 26.56 20.37 56.29
C THR A 82 26.31 19.38 55.13
N PRO A 83 25.20 19.52 54.38
CA PRO A 83 24.98 18.73 53.18
C PRO A 83 26.11 18.95 52.18
N ASN A 84 26.50 17.88 51.48
CA ASN A 84 27.59 17.89 50.51
C ASN A 84 27.39 19.01 49.48
N LYS A 85 28.45 19.79 49.24
CA LYS A 85 28.46 20.87 48.25
C LYS A 85 28.13 20.33 46.84
N PRO A 86 27.44 21.10 45.98
CA PRO A 86 27.33 20.77 44.56
C PRO A 86 28.70 20.52 43.94
N LEU A 87 28.83 19.46 43.14
CA LEU A 87 30.06 19.15 42.43
C LEU A 87 30.39 20.28 41.45
N THR A 88 31.68 20.59 41.33
CA THR A 88 32.18 21.59 40.38
C THR A 88 32.15 21.07 38.95
N GLU A 89 32.21 21.95 37.95
CA GLU A 89 32.24 21.56 36.54
C GLU A 89 33.46 20.68 36.21
N GLU A 90 34.61 20.95 36.85
CA GLU A 90 35.83 20.15 36.73
C GLU A 90 35.66 18.73 37.30
N GLU A 91 35.00 18.60 38.44
CA GLU A 91 34.71 17.30 39.03
C GLU A 91 33.77 16.48 38.14
N TRP A 92 32.77 17.13 37.54
CA TRP A 92 31.89 16.48 36.56
C TRP A 92 32.65 16.04 35.31
N ALA A 93 33.59 16.84 34.82
CA ALA A 93 34.46 16.45 33.70
C ALA A 93 35.26 15.19 34.06
N ARG A 94 35.91 15.16 35.22
CA ARG A 94 36.65 13.97 35.70
C ARG A 94 35.77 12.72 35.85
N LEU A 95 34.55 12.89 36.37
CA LEU A 95 33.58 11.79 36.49
C LEU A 95 33.14 11.27 35.12
N LYS A 96 32.97 12.18 34.16
CA LYS A 96 32.62 11.85 32.78
C LYS A 96 33.77 11.11 32.10
N ASP A 97 35.01 11.55 32.28
CA ASP A 97 36.19 10.88 31.73
C ASP A 97 36.31 9.46 32.29
N LYS A 98 36.14 9.28 33.62
CA LYS A 98 36.11 7.97 34.25
C LYS A 98 35.01 7.05 33.71
N SER A 99 33.85 7.61 33.39
CA SER A 99 32.74 6.85 32.79
C SER A 99 33.02 6.50 31.31
N ASN A 100 33.69 7.39 30.59
CA ASN A 100 34.10 7.18 29.20
C ASN A 100 35.22 6.13 29.08
N GLU A 101 36.18 6.11 30.00
CA GLU A 101 37.23 5.08 30.08
C GLU A 101 36.63 3.68 30.23
N ARG A 102 35.58 3.55 31.05
CA ARG A 102 34.83 2.29 31.20
C ARG A 102 33.87 2.01 30.04
N GLN A 103 33.68 2.97 29.15
CA GLN A 103 32.71 2.92 28.05
C GLN A 103 31.27 2.66 28.53
N ASP A 104 30.89 3.22 29.68
CA ASP A 104 29.57 2.98 30.27
C ASP A 104 28.43 3.37 29.31
N SER A 105 28.64 4.38 28.46
CA SER A 105 27.66 4.81 27.43
C SER A 105 27.58 3.90 26.20
N SER A 106 28.54 2.99 26.00
CA SER A 106 28.51 1.96 24.97
C SER A 106 27.73 0.72 25.40
N LEU A 107 27.73 0.44 26.71
CA LEU A 107 27.00 -0.64 27.35
C LEU A 107 25.49 -0.32 27.43
N PRO A 108 24.62 -1.35 27.55
CA PRO A 108 23.20 -1.13 27.77
C PRO A 108 22.93 -0.51 29.15
N CYS A 109 21.82 0.22 29.27
CA CYS A 109 21.37 0.78 30.54
C CYS A 109 21.11 -0.34 31.56
N PRO A 110 21.67 -0.28 32.78
CA PRO A 110 21.51 -1.37 33.75
C PRO A 110 20.08 -1.58 34.28
N ILE A 111 19.17 -0.62 34.06
CA ILE A 111 17.77 -0.70 34.53
C ILE A 111 16.89 -1.41 33.49
N CYS A 112 16.91 -0.97 32.24
CA CYS A 112 16.06 -1.52 31.18
C CYS A 112 16.77 -2.51 30.24
N GLN A 113 18.10 -2.64 30.36
CA GLN A 113 18.97 -3.46 29.50
C GLN A 113 18.97 -3.05 28.01
N GLU A 114 18.45 -1.87 27.68
CA GLU A 114 18.47 -1.33 26.32
C GLU A 114 19.66 -0.39 26.08
N HIS A 115 20.06 -0.27 24.81
CA HIS A 115 21.08 0.71 24.40
C HIS A 115 20.58 2.14 24.63
N PHE A 116 21.49 3.05 24.95
CA PHE A 116 21.13 4.45 25.18
C PHE A 116 20.50 5.16 23.98
N GLY A 117 20.98 4.85 22.77
CA GLY A 117 20.39 5.36 21.53
C GLY A 117 20.33 6.90 21.52
N ASN A 118 19.18 7.46 21.14
CA ASN A 118 18.94 8.91 21.11
C ASN A 118 18.25 9.44 22.38
N GLN A 119 18.05 8.59 23.39
CA GLN A 119 17.39 9.01 24.63
C GLN A 119 18.34 9.82 25.51
N GLN A 120 17.79 10.71 26.34
CA GLN A 120 18.58 11.48 27.29
C GLN A 120 19.23 10.56 28.33
N GLN A 121 20.54 10.69 28.50
CA GLN A 121 21.31 9.95 29.49
C GLN A 121 21.60 10.85 30.69
N ILE A 122 21.74 10.24 31.86
CA ILE A 122 22.12 10.91 33.08
C ILE A 122 23.37 10.24 33.64
N LEU A 123 24.39 11.05 33.93
CA LEU A 123 25.54 10.70 34.74
C LEU A 123 25.29 11.10 36.19
N LEU A 124 25.52 10.17 37.11
CA LEU A 124 25.41 10.40 38.55
C LEU A 124 26.77 10.82 39.15
N SER A 125 26.74 11.46 40.32
CA SER A 125 27.97 11.79 41.09
C SER A 125 28.75 10.55 41.56
N CYS A 126 28.18 9.35 41.44
CA CYS A 126 28.88 8.07 41.61
C CYS A 126 29.49 7.50 40.31
N SER A 127 29.58 8.30 39.25
CA SER A 127 30.08 7.94 37.90
C SER A 127 29.21 6.92 37.12
N HIS A 128 27.99 6.65 37.55
CA HIS A 128 27.11 5.68 36.90
C HIS A 128 26.15 6.34 35.91
N VAL A 129 25.86 5.66 34.79
CA VAL A 129 25.05 6.20 33.69
C VAL A 129 23.75 5.42 33.52
N PHE A 130 22.63 6.13 33.34
CA PHE A 130 21.30 5.56 33.11
C PHE A 130 20.50 6.42 32.13
N HIS A 131 19.42 5.88 31.55
CA HIS A 131 18.44 6.73 30.88
C HIS A 131 17.76 7.63 31.91
N ARG A 132 17.45 8.87 31.51
CA ARG A 132 16.70 9.80 32.35
C ARG A 132 15.38 9.20 32.84
N THR A 133 14.61 8.64 31.92
CA THR A 133 13.30 8.04 32.17
C THR A 133 13.40 6.83 33.11
N CYS A 134 14.40 5.97 32.90
CA CYS A 134 14.63 4.80 33.74
C CYS A 134 14.96 5.20 35.17
N LEU A 135 15.86 6.17 35.34
CA LEU A 135 16.25 6.65 36.66
C LEU A 135 15.10 7.35 37.39
N GLU A 136 14.36 8.21 36.68
CA GLU A 136 13.17 8.89 37.24
C GLU A 136 12.10 7.88 37.67
N SER A 137 11.91 6.80 36.91
CA SER A 137 10.96 5.72 37.26
C SER A 137 11.44 4.93 38.48
N TYR A 138 12.73 4.63 38.55
CA TYR A 138 13.34 3.96 39.71
C TYR A 138 13.20 4.78 41.00
N GLU A 139 13.46 6.09 40.94
CA GLU A 139 13.29 6.97 42.10
C GLU A 139 11.84 7.05 42.58
N LYS A 140 10.88 7.10 41.64
CA LYS A 140 9.45 7.08 41.97
C LYS A 140 9.03 5.78 42.63
N PHE A 141 9.56 4.65 42.15
CA PHE A 141 9.25 3.32 42.68
C PHE A 141 9.90 3.07 44.06
N SER A 142 11.18 3.42 44.20
CA SER A 142 11.95 3.21 45.45
C SER A 142 11.57 4.22 46.55
N GLY A 143 11.01 5.38 46.17
CA GLY A 143 10.71 6.48 47.09
C GLY A 143 11.96 7.14 47.69
N ARG A 144 13.17 6.71 47.28
CA ARG A 144 14.46 7.19 47.77
C ARG A 144 15.41 7.44 46.60
N LYS A 145 16.24 8.48 46.72
CA LYS A 145 17.30 8.80 45.75
C LYS A 145 18.55 7.97 46.03
N THR A 146 18.52 6.69 45.65
CA THR A 146 19.65 5.76 45.76
C THR A 146 20.12 5.29 44.39
N CYS A 147 21.42 5.16 44.19
CA CYS A 147 21.94 4.66 42.91
C CYS A 147 21.59 3.17 42.76
N PRO A 148 20.99 2.73 41.64
CA PRO A 148 20.65 1.32 41.42
C PRO A 148 21.87 0.38 41.46
N MET A 149 23.06 0.86 41.08
CA MET A 149 24.26 0.02 40.99
C MET A 149 25.08 -0.02 42.28
N CYS A 150 25.39 1.14 42.88
CA CYS A 150 26.25 1.20 44.07
C CYS A 150 25.54 1.63 45.35
N ARG A 151 24.21 1.81 45.32
CA ARG A 151 23.38 2.19 46.47
C ARG A 151 23.77 3.50 47.16
N LYS A 152 24.69 4.29 46.59
CA LYS A 152 25.03 5.63 47.09
C LYS A 152 23.77 6.49 47.16
N VAL A 153 23.53 7.08 48.34
CA VAL A 153 22.38 7.94 48.63
C VAL A 153 22.75 9.39 48.27
N GLU A 154 21.73 10.20 47.94
CA GLU A 154 21.87 11.66 47.72
C GLU A 154 22.89 12.04 46.64
N TYR A 155 22.82 11.36 45.50
CA TYR A 155 23.64 11.69 44.34
C TYR A 155 23.13 12.93 43.59
N GLN A 156 24.04 13.60 42.90
CA GLN A 156 23.71 14.67 41.95
C GLN A 156 23.60 14.07 40.54
N LYS A 157 22.88 14.75 39.65
CA LYS A 157 22.55 14.28 38.30
C LYS A 157 22.97 15.29 37.25
N ARG A 158 23.62 14.82 36.18
CA ARG A 158 23.98 15.62 35.01
C ARG A 158 23.51 14.93 33.74
N VAL A 159 22.88 15.68 32.84
CA VAL A 159 22.48 15.15 31.52
C VAL A 159 23.70 15.09 30.60
N ILE A 160 23.95 13.92 30.00
CA ILE A 160 25.02 13.68 29.03
C ILE A 160 24.46 13.15 27.71
N TYR A 161 25.26 13.23 26.64
CA TYR A 161 24.86 12.85 25.27
C TYR A 161 25.88 11.89 24.60
N GLU A 162 26.70 11.18 25.36
CA GLU A 162 27.74 10.31 24.78
C GLU A 162 27.14 9.10 24.06
N GLY A 163 26.07 8.50 24.59
CA GLY A 163 25.33 7.42 23.94
C GLY A 163 24.69 7.84 22.62
N SER A 164 24.20 9.08 22.50
CA SER A 164 23.64 9.59 21.25
C SER A 164 24.72 9.82 20.19
N LYS A 165 25.90 10.32 20.60
CA LYS A 165 27.07 10.42 19.71
C LYS A 165 27.51 9.04 19.20
N ILE A 166 27.64 8.05 20.09
CA ILE A 166 27.99 6.67 19.73
C ILE A 166 26.94 6.10 18.77
N ASN A 167 25.65 6.32 19.04
CA ASN A 167 24.57 5.84 18.18
C ASN A 167 24.62 6.48 16.78
N ARG A 168 24.90 7.80 16.68
CA ARG A 168 25.11 8.48 15.39
C ARG A 168 26.25 7.85 14.59
N VAL A 169 27.38 7.56 15.24
CA VAL A 169 28.52 6.88 14.60
C VAL A 169 28.11 5.48 14.13
N LYS A 170 27.45 4.69 14.98
CA LYS A 170 26.94 3.34 14.61
C LYS A 170 25.98 3.40 13.41
N CYS A 171 25.06 4.35 13.39
CA CYS A 171 24.15 4.58 12.26
C CYS A 171 24.91 4.95 10.98
N ALA A 172 25.89 5.88 11.07
CA ALA A 172 26.70 6.26 9.92
C ALA A 172 27.46 5.06 9.34
N ILE A 173 28.08 4.23 10.18
CA ILE A 173 28.78 3.01 9.75
C ILE A 173 27.82 2.05 9.03
N LYS A 174 26.61 1.84 9.55
CA LYS A 174 25.60 0.98 8.91
C LYS A 174 25.18 1.48 7.54
N ILE A 175 24.93 2.78 7.40
CA ILE A 175 24.56 3.39 6.12
C ILE A 175 25.71 3.26 5.12
N GLN A 176 26.93 3.58 5.56
CA GLN A 176 28.11 3.51 4.70
C GLN A 176 28.42 2.07 4.26
N SER A 177 28.31 1.08 5.16
CA SER A 177 28.56 -0.32 4.80
C SER A 177 27.51 -0.86 3.83
N ALA A 178 26.23 -0.49 4.02
CA ALA A 178 25.15 -0.84 3.11
C ALA A 178 25.37 -0.24 1.70
N TRP A 179 25.75 1.04 1.64
CA TRP A 179 26.03 1.73 0.38
C TRP A 179 27.26 1.17 -0.33
N ARG A 180 28.39 0.98 0.38
CA ARG A 180 29.59 0.33 -0.18
C ARG A 180 29.26 -1.05 -0.72
N GLY A 181 28.48 -1.85 0.02
CA GLY A 181 28.00 -3.15 -0.43
C GLY A 181 27.11 -3.08 -1.68
N TYR A 182 26.21 -2.10 -1.76
CA TYR A 182 25.38 -1.88 -2.94
C TYR A 182 26.20 -1.55 -4.20
N VAL A 183 27.18 -0.64 -4.08
CA VAL A 183 28.09 -0.26 -5.18
C VAL A 183 28.82 -1.50 -5.71
N VAL A 184 29.42 -2.30 -4.83
CA VAL A 184 30.14 -3.53 -5.22
C VAL A 184 29.20 -4.54 -5.86
N ARG A 185 28.00 -4.77 -5.31
CA ARG A 185 27.02 -5.70 -5.89
C ARG A 185 26.57 -5.26 -7.28
N LYS A 186 26.34 -3.96 -7.50
CA LYS A 186 25.96 -3.41 -8.81
C LYS A 186 27.09 -3.59 -9.83
N TRP A 187 28.33 -3.29 -9.45
CA TRP A 187 29.50 -3.53 -10.28
C TRP A 187 29.68 -5.02 -10.60
N TYR A 188 29.60 -5.89 -9.59
CA TYR A 188 29.77 -7.34 -9.76
C TYR A 188 28.65 -8.00 -10.57
N ALA A 189 27.42 -7.49 -10.49
CA ALA A 189 26.32 -7.93 -11.34
C ALA A 189 26.61 -7.62 -12.82
N ASN A 190 27.15 -6.44 -13.11
CA ASN A 190 27.56 -6.09 -14.48
C ASN A 190 28.73 -6.96 -14.95
N LEU A 191 29.75 -7.15 -14.10
CA LEU A 191 30.89 -8.02 -14.40
C LEU A 191 30.46 -9.45 -14.73
N ARG A 192 29.50 -10.01 -13.99
CA ARG A 192 28.93 -11.34 -14.26
C ARG A 192 28.15 -11.43 -15.56
N ARG A 193 27.64 -10.32 -16.11
CA ARG A 193 26.97 -10.29 -17.42
C ARG A 193 27.95 -10.20 -18.58
N THR A 194 29.11 -9.55 -18.39
CA THR A 194 30.06 -9.27 -19.47
C THR A 194 31.21 -10.26 -19.52
N MET A 195 31.69 -10.75 -18.37
CA MET A 195 32.89 -11.58 -18.29
C MET A 195 32.55 -13.05 -18.01
N PRO A 196 33.09 -13.99 -18.80
CA PRO A 196 32.89 -15.41 -18.56
C PRO A 196 33.62 -15.86 -17.27
N PRO A 197 32.96 -16.64 -16.40
CA PRO A 197 33.60 -17.22 -15.22
C PRO A 197 34.76 -18.17 -15.58
N LYS A 198 35.77 -18.27 -14.69
CA LYS A 198 36.90 -19.22 -14.87
C LYS A 198 36.48 -20.68 -14.66
N ASN A 199 35.52 -20.94 -13.77
CA ASN A 199 35.06 -22.28 -13.44
C ASN A 199 34.30 -22.90 -14.64
N PRO A 200 34.62 -24.14 -15.07
CA PRO A 200 34.08 -24.70 -16.31
C PRO A 200 32.55 -24.83 -16.30
N LEU A 201 31.95 -25.30 -15.20
CA LEU A 201 30.50 -25.46 -15.07
C LEU A 201 29.76 -24.11 -15.12
N LEU A 202 30.31 -23.07 -14.48
CA LEU A 202 29.73 -21.74 -14.49
C LEU A 202 29.92 -21.04 -15.84
N ARG A 203 31.03 -21.33 -16.52
CA ARG A 203 31.30 -20.86 -17.88
C ARG A 203 30.31 -21.45 -18.89
N GLN A 204 29.99 -22.74 -18.77
CA GLN A 204 28.96 -23.37 -19.59
C GLN A 204 27.59 -22.70 -19.41
N LYS A 205 27.16 -22.51 -18.15
CA LYS A 205 25.90 -21.81 -17.85
C LYS A 205 25.87 -20.37 -18.37
N PHE A 206 26.99 -19.65 -18.26
CA PHE A 206 27.12 -18.29 -18.79
C PHE A 206 26.88 -18.24 -20.30
N PHE A 207 27.54 -19.12 -21.07
CA PHE A 207 27.35 -19.17 -22.52
C PHE A 207 25.98 -19.66 -22.93
N GLN A 208 25.40 -20.64 -22.21
CA GLN A 208 24.03 -21.08 -22.45
C GLN A 208 23.03 -19.93 -22.32
N ALA A 209 23.14 -19.14 -21.25
CA ALA A 209 22.27 -17.98 -21.04
C ALA A 209 22.47 -16.90 -22.12
N LYS A 210 23.72 -16.70 -22.57
CA LYS A 210 24.02 -15.76 -23.66
C LYS A 210 23.48 -16.22 -25.01
N LEU A 211 23.56 -17.51 -25.32
CA LEU A 211 22.97 -18.07 -26.54
C LEU A 211 21.45 -17.95 -26.51
N ALA A 212 20.81 -18.25 -25.37
CA ALA A 212 19.37 -18.05 -25.23
C ALA A 212 18.96 -16.59 -25.49
N GLU A 213 19.66 -15.61 -24.90
CA GLU A 213 19.41 -14.17 -25.14
C GLU A 213 19.50 -13.81 -26.64
N ILE A 214 20.48 -14.37 -27.35
CA ILE A 214 20.64 -14.15 -28.80
C ILE A 214 19.53 -14.85 -29.59
N THR A 215 19.20 -16.09 -29.27
CA THR A 215 18.14 -16.85 -29.94
C THR A 215 16.78 -16.18 -29.74
N ASP A 216 16.47 -15.71 -28.53
CA ASP A 216 15.23 -14.99 -28.24
C ASP A 216 15.17 -13.68 -29.03
N THR A 217 16.29 -12.95 -29.10
CA THR A 217 16.38 -11.72 -29.92
C THR A 217 16.17 -12.03 -31.40
N LEU A 218 16.76 -13.12 -31.90
CA LEU A 218 16.62 -13.56 -33.28
C LEU A 218 15.17 -13.96 -33.58
N VAL A 219 14.56 -14.81 -32.75
CA VAL A 219 13.16 -15.23 -32.90
C VAL A 219 12.23 -14.01 -32.86
N SER A 220 12.46 -13.08 -31.94
CA SER A 220 11.70 -11.84 -31.86
C SER A 220 11.90 -10.92 -33.07
N SER A 221 13.05 -11.00 -33.75
CA SER A 221 13.33 -10.23 -34.96
C SER A 221 12.71 -10.85 -36.22
N VAL A 222 12.39 -12.15 -36.19
CA VAL A 222 11.67 -12.81 -37.27
C VAL A 222 10.20 -12.43 -37.16
N ASN A 223 9.76 -11.52 -38.03
CA ASN A 223 8.36 -11.15 -38.15
C ASN A 223 7.58 -12.31 -38.78
N THR A 224 7.04 -13.19 -37.95
CA THR A 224 5.97 -14.10 -38.37
C THR A 224 4.67 -13.32 -38.23
N ASP A 225 4.28 -12.60 -39.28
CA ASP A 225 3.04 -11.84 -39.33
C ASP A 225 1.86 -12.80 -39.50
N VAL A 226 1.58 -13.54 -38.42
CA VAL A 226 0.47 -14.49 -38.34
C VAL A 226 -0.84 -13.75 -38.53
N ASP A 227 -0.93 -12.50 -38.05
CA ASP A 227 -2.13 -11.68 -38.17
C ASP A 227 -2.40 -11.30 -39.64
N ALA A 228 -1.38 -10.95 -40.43
CA ALA A 228 -1.55 -10.74 -41.87
C ALA A 228 -1.98 -12.03 -42.60
N PHE A 229 -1.38 -13.17 -42.25
CA PHE A 229 -1.78 -14.45 -42.84
C PHE A 229 -3.24 -14.83 -42.49
N LEU A 230 -3.66 -14.61 -41.25
CA LEU A 230 -5.04 -14.84 -40.83
C LEU A 230 -6.00 -13.85 -41.50
N ALA A 231 -5.61 -12.59 -41.68
CA ALA A 231 -6.39 -11.60 -42.41
C ALA A 231 -6.57 -11.97 -43.88
N ASP A 232 -5.54 -12.53 -44.52
CA ASP A 232 -5.62 -13.03 -45.89
C ASP A 232 -6.59 -14.23 -46.00
N ILE A 233 -6.55 -15.16 -45.03
CA ILE A 233 -7.51 -16.26 -44.95
C ILE A 233 -8.94 -15.72 -44.81
N ASP A 234 -9.17 -14.81 -43.86
CA ASP A 234 -10.50 -14.25 -43.61
C ASP A 234 -11.03 -13.49 -44.84
N SER A 235 -10.15 -12.76 -45.54
CA SER A 235 -10.46 -12.09 -46.81
C SER A 235 -10.87 -13.10 -47.89
N SER A 236 -10.12 -14.21 -48.03
CA SER A 236 -10.44 -15.27 -49.01
C SER A 236 -11.77 -15.95 -48.72
N VAL A 237 -12.08 -16.18 -47.44
CA VAL A 237 -13.35 -16.78 -46.99
C VAL A 237 -14.50 -15.80 -47.20
N ALA A 238 -14.30 -14.51 -46.89
CA ALA A 238 -15.29 -13.46 -47.12
C ALA A 238 -15.63 -13.33 -48.61
N ALA A 239 -14.62 -13.30 -49.48
CA ALA A 239 -14.82 -13.28 -50.93
C ALA A 239 -15.62 -14.50 -51.43
N SER A 240 -15.29 -15.69 -50.94
CA SER A 240 -16.02 -16.93 -51.27
C SER A 240 -17.49 -16.87 -50.83
N ARG A 241 -17.77 -16.35 -49.63
CA ARG A 241 -19.14 -16.16 -49.12
C ARG A 241 -19.93 -15.14 -49.92
N GLN A 242 -19.30 -14.06 -50.38
CA GLN A 242 -19.94 -13.04 -51.22
C GLN A 242 -20.38 -13.64 -52.56
N ILE A 243 -19.52 -14.41 -53.23
CA ILE A 243 -19.88 -15.10 -54.48
C ILE A 243 -21.09 -16.01 -54.25
N MET A 244 -21.09 -16.76 -53.15
CA MET A 244 -22.17 -17.68 -52.85
C MET A 244 -23.50 -16.96 -52.57
N SER A 245 -23.45 -15.85 -51.83
CA SER A 245 -24.62 -15.00 -51.55
C SER A 245 -25.21 -14.36 -52.80
N LEU A 246 -24.37 -13.93 -53.76
CA LEU A 246 -24.83 -13.42 -55.05
C LEU A 246 -25.56 -14.48 -55.87
N ALA A 247 -25.07 -15.72 -55.88
CA ALA A 247 -25.73 -16.81 -56.59
C ALA A 247 -27.07 -17.18 -55.93
N ASP A 248 -27.13 -17.24 -54.59
CA ASP A 248 -28.37 -17.48 -53.86
C ASP A 248 -29.40 -16.38 -54.14
N THR A 249 -28.98 -15.10 -54.12
CA THR A 249 -29.87 -13.95 -54.39
C THR A 249 -30.37 -13.97 -55.85
N SER A 250 -29.52 -14.34 -56.80
CA SER A 250 -29.89 -14.50 -58.21
C SER A 250 -30.89 -15.64 -58.42
N TYR A 251 -30.72 -16.76 -57.71
CA TYR A 251 -31.67 -17.86 -57.73
C TYR A 251 -33.02 -17.45 -57.14
N ASP A 252 -33.01 -16.80 -55.98
CA ASP A 252 -34.20 -16.34 -55.28
C ASP A 252 -35.00 -15.30 -56.09
N ALA A 253 -34.33 -14.42 -56.84
CA ALA A 253 -34.97 -13.44 -57.72
C ALA A 253 -35.65 -14.06 -58.96
N ARG A 254 -35.29 -15.30 -59.34
CA ARG A 254 -35.80 -16.00 -60.52
C ARG A 254 -36.98 -16.93 -60.23
N LEU A 255 -37.41 -17.01 -58.97
CA LEU A 255 -38.42 -17.98 -58.52
C LEU A 255 -39.80 -17.72 -59.11
N ASN A 256 -40.22 -18.59 -60.04
CA ASN A 256 -41.54 -18.58 -60.65
C ASN A 256 -42.56 -19.47 -59.92
N GLU A 257 -43.85 -19.33 -60.22
CA GLU A 257 -44.93 -20.10 -59.56
C GLU A 257 -44.75 -21.62 -59.68
N ASN A 258 -44.27 -22.11 -60.83
CA ASN A 258 -43.96 -23.52 -61.04
C ASN A 258 -42.79 -24.03 -60.20
N GLU A 259 -41.85 -23.15 -59.83
CA GLU A 259 -40.70 -23.49 -59.00
C GLU A 259 -41.10 -23.54 -57.52
N TRP A 260 -41.97 -22.63 -57.08
CA TRP A 260 -42.59 -22.71 -55.75
C TRP A 260 -43.37 -24.01 -55.55
N LYS A 261 -44.07 -24.51 -56.58
CA LYS A 261 -44.71 -25.84 -56.52
C LYS A 261 -43.69 -26.97 -56.33
N LYS A 262 -42.55 -26.92 -57.03
CA LYS A 262 -41.45 -27.89 -56.83
C LYS A 262 -40.87 -27.81 -55.41
N ILE A 263 -40.67 -26.60 -54.89
CA ILE A 263 -40.20 -26.35 -53.51
C ILE A 263 -41.19 -26.91 -52.49
N GLN A 264 -42.50 -26.75 -52.70
CA GLN A 264 -43.54 -27.33 -51.85
C GLN A 264 -43.49 -28.87 -51.87
N VAL A 265 -43.40 -29.49 -53.05
CA VAL A 265 -43.25 -30.95 -53.17
C VAL A 265 -41.98 -31.42 -52.46
N GLN A 266 -40.89 -30.67 -52.57
CA GLN A 266 -39.63 -31.00 -51.89
C GLN A 266 -39.72 -30.85 -50.37
N ALA A 267 -40.44 -29.84 -49.87
CA ALA A 267 -40.69 -29.67 -48.44
C ALA A 267 -41.56 -30.82 -47.88
N LEU A 268 -42.55 -31.27 -48.65
CA LEU A 268 -43.34 -32.47 -48.31
C LEU A 268 -42.46 -33.72 -48.26
N ARG A 269 -41.53 -33.91 -49.21
CA ARG A 269 -40.57 -35.02 -49.16
C ARG A 269 -39.67 -34.97 -47.93
N ARG A 270 -39.26 -33.78 -47.49
CA ARG A 270 -38.48 -33.61 -46.25
C ARG A 270 -39.26 -33.96 -44.98
N SER A 271 -40.59 -34.04 -45.05
CA SER A 271 -41.49 -34.50 -43.96
C SER A 271 -41.21 -33.83 -42.62
N THR A 272 -40.93 -32.53 -42.61
CA THR A 272 -40.74 -31.76 -41.37
C THR A 272 -42.09 -31.53 -40.70
N LEU A 273 -42.36 -32.29 -39.63
CA LEU A 273 -43.64 -32.26 -38.91
C LEU A 273 -43.66 -31.22 -37.77
N GLU A 274 -42.49 -30.69 -37.41
CA GLU A 274 -42.29 -29.72 -36.33
C GLU A 274 -41.55 -28.49 -36.83
N CYS A 275 -41.84 -27.33 -36.24
CA CYS A 275 -41.12 -26.10 -36.54
C CYS A 275 -39.74 -26.15 -35.89
N PRO A 276 -38.63 -26.09 -36.65
CA PRO A 276 -37.28 -26.23 -36.08
C PRO A 276 -36.86 -25.14 -35.08
N ILE A 277 -37.60 -24.02 -35.01
CA ILE A 277 -37.30 -22.91 -34.10
C ILE A 277 -37.93 -23.15 -32.71
N CYS A 278 -39.19 -23.59 -32.67
CA CYS A 278 -39.95 -23.73 -31.43
C CYS A 278 -40.30 -25.19 -31.08
N ILE A 279 -39.97 -26.13 -31.96
CA ILE A 279 -40.18 -27.59 -31.83
C ILE A 279 -41.68 -27.97 -31.80
N ALA A 280 -42.59 -27.00 -31.91
CA ALA A 280 -44.03 -27.27 -31.93
C ALA A 280 -44.49 -27.82 -33.30
N PRO A 281 -45.53 -28.65 -33.33
CA PRO A 281 -46.02 -29.26 -34.57
C PRO A 281 -46.51 -28.22 -35.60
N ILE A 282 -46.30 -28.54 -36.87
CA ILE A 282 -46.70 -27.75 -38.05
C ILE A 282 -48.16 -28.09 -38.45
N GLU A 283 -48.71 -29.23 -38.02
CA GLU A 283 -50.09 -29.67 -38.32
C GLU A 283 -51.17 -29.08 -37.39
N LYS A 284 -52.43 -29.09 -37.84
CA LYS A 284 -53.62 -28.66 -37.08
C LYS A 284 -53.78 -29.49 -35.78
N PRO A 285 -54.28 -28.90 -34.67
CA PRO A 285 -54.76 -29.70 -33.55
C PRO A 285 -55.99 -30.49 -34.01
N ARG A 286 -55.83 -31.80 -34.25
CA ARG A 286 -56.96 -32.72 -34.36
C ARG A 286 -57.66 -32.76 -33.01
N ALA A 287 -58.94 -32.36 -33.02
CA ALA A 287 -59.93 -32.45 -31.95
C ALA A 287 -59.46 -33.16 -30.66
N SER A 288 -58.95 -32.40 -29.71
CA SER A 288 -58.90 -32.81 -28.31
C SER A 288 -59.70 -31.81 -27.48
N THR A 289 -60.65 -32.36 -26.75
CA THR A 289 -61.62 -31.71 -25.88
C THR A 289 -60.93 -30.92 -24.78
N SER A 290 -60.65 -29.64 -25.02
CA SER A 290 -60.57 -28.65 -23.95
C SER A 290 -60.84 -27.27 -24.54
N LYS A 291 -61.92 -26.64 -24.09
CA LYS A 291 -62.32 -25.27 -24.41
C LYS A 291 -61.20 -24.31 -23.97
N SER A 292 -60.28 -23.99 -24.88
CA SER A 292 -59.47 -22.79 -24.79
C SER A 292 -59.90 -21.85 -25.91
N LYS A 293 -60.63 -20.80 -25.54
CA LYS A 293 -60.98 -19.68 -26.40
C LYS A 293 -59.71 -18.90 -26.70
N ASN A 294 -58.99 -19.28 -27.76
CA ASN A 294 -58.08 -18.45 -28.57
C ASN A 294 -57.44 -19.34 -29.65
N GLY A 295 -58.27 -19.80 -30.59
CA GLY A 295 -57.84 -20.60 -31.73
C GLY A 295 -57.27 -19.74 -32.85
N ASN A 296 -56.10 -19.14 -32.64
CA ASN A 296 -55.33 -18.57 -33.77
C ASN A 296 -54.72 -19.72 -34.57
N SER A 297 -55.24 -19.97 -35.77
CA SER A 297 -54.55 -20.78 -36.77
C SER A 297 -53.15 -20.21 -36.98
N LYS A 298 -52.11 -20.92 -36.55
CA LYS A 298 -50.72 -20.46 -36.73
C LYS A 298 -50.41 -20.43 -38.23
N GLN A 299 -50.22 -19.25 -38.80
CA GLN A 299 -49.85 -19.09 -40.20
C GLN A 299 -48.48 -19.73 -40.45
N LEU A 300 -48.38 -20.53 -41.50
CA LEU A 300 -47.15 -21.20 -41.90
C LEU A 300 -46.46 -20.47 -43.04
N VAL A 301 -45.14 -20.57 -43.07
CA VAL A 301 -44.28 -19.95 -44.07
C VAL A 301 -43.27 -20.98 -44.57
N ILE A 302 -43.14 -21.07 -45.89
CA ILE A 302 -42.13 -21.89 -46.55
C ILE A 302 -41.03 -20.99 -47.12
N LEU A 303 -39.79 -21.43 -46.98
CA LEU A 303 -38.61 -20.74 -47.50
C LEU A 303 -38.20 -21.32 -48.86
N SER A 304 -37.49 -20.54 -49.69
CA SER A 304 -36.96 -21.01 -50.98
C SER A 304 -36.03 -22.22 -50.84
N CYS A 305 -35.38 -22.38 -49.68
CA CYS A 305 -34.60 -23.58 -49.34
C CYS A 305 -35.43 -24.81 -48.90
N SER A 306 -36.76 -24.79 -49.10
CA SER A 306 -37.75 -25.85 -48.80
C SER A 306 -37.93 -26.20 -47.30
N HIS A 307 -37.57 -25.28 -46.40
CA HIS A 307 -37.85 -25.41 -44.96
C HIS A 307 -39.14 -24.67 -44.57
N ILE A 308 -39.89 -25.21 -43.61
CA ILE A 308 -41.18 -24.68 -43.16
C ILE A 308 -41.10 -24.24 -41.70
N PHE A 309 -41.66 -23.07 -41.39
CA PHE A 309 -41.71 -22.49 -40.04
C PHE A 309 -43.07 -21.88 -39.73
N HIS A 310 -43.39 -21.71 -38.44
CA HIS A 310 -44.46 -20.79 -38.05
C HIS A 310 -44.02 -19.36 -38.36
N GLN A 311 -44.93 -18.54 -38.91
CA GLN A 311 -44.63 -17.15 -39.27
C GLN A 311 -44.02 -16.37 -38.10
N VAL A 312 -44.63 -16.46 -36.92
CA VAL A 312 -44.19 -15.76 -35.70
C VAL A 312 -42.79 -16.20 -35.27
N CYS A 313 -42.47 -17.49 -35.36
CA CYS A 313 -41.16 -18.00 -34.97
C CYS A 313 -40.06 -17.51 -35.93
N LEU A 314 -40.34 -17.48 -37.23
CA LEU A 314 -39.41 -16.98 -38.23
C LEU A 314 -39.22 -15.46 -38.11
N GLU A 315 -40.29 -14.71 -37.87
CA GLU A 315 -40.22 -13.26 -37.66
C GLU A 315 -39.43 -12.89 -36.41
N ALA A 316 -39.65 -13.60 -35.29
CA ALA A 316 -38.83 -13.43 -34.09
C ALA A 316 -37.35 -13.74 -34.38
N PHE A 317 -37.07 -14.82 -35.12
CA PHE A 317 -35.69 -15.16 -35.50
C PHE A 317 -35.05 -14.07 -36.38
N GLU A 318 -35.79 -13.51 -37.35
CA GLU A 318 -35.33 -12.40 -38.17
C GLU A 318 -35.03 -11.15 -37.31
N GLU A 319 -35.83 -10.86 -36.30
CA GLU A 319 -35.65 -9.71 -35.40
C GLU A 319 -34.42 -9.86 -34.48
N PHE A 320 -34.14 -11.08 -34.01
CA PHE A 320 -32.96 -11.35 -33.17
C PHE A 320 -31.66 -11.54 -33.97
N SER A 321 -31.72 -11.67 -35.30
CA SER A 321 -30.52 -11.83 -36.13
C SER A 321 -29.80 -10.50 -36.30
N ILE A 322 -28.54 -10.43 -35.86
CA ILE A 322 -27.66 -9.27 -36.03
C ILE A 322 -27.21 -9.11 -37.49
N GLN A 323 -27.34 -10.17 -38.29
CA GLN A 323 -26.91 -10.17 -39.68
C GLN A 323 -27.91 -9.41 -40.56
N ALA A 324 -27.41 -8.48 -41.39
CA ALA A 324 -28.23 -7.71 -42.34
C ALA A 324 -28.93 -8.59 -43.39
N THR A 325 -28.48 -9.83 -43.58
CA THR A 325 -29.01 -10.79 -44.54
C THR A 325 -29.82 -11.88 -43.84
N LYS A 326 -30.99 -12.22 -44.40
CA LYS A 326 -31.86 -13.27 -43.86
C LYS A 326 -31.30 -14.63 -44.26
N VAL A 327 -30.96 -15.46 -43.28
CA VAL A 327 -30.41 -16.81 -43.47
C VAL A 327 -31.27 -17.86 -42.77
N CYS A 328 -31.48 -19.00 -43.42
CA CYS A 328 -32.38 -20.04 -42.89
C CYS A 328 -31.79 -20.63 -41.60
N PRO A 329 -32.58 -20.80 -40.51
CA PRO A 329 -32.10 -21.38 -39.26
C PRO A 329 -31.51 -22.79 -39.40
N VAL A 330 -31.94 -23.55 -40.42
CA VAL A 330 -31.56 -24.96 -40.60
C VAL A 330 -30.37 -25.10 -41.54
N CYS A 331 -30.45 -24.55 -42.76
CA CYS A 331 -29.42 -24.74 -43.78
C CYS A 331 -28.50 -23.54 -43.97
N ARG A 332 -28.74 -22.42 -43.27
CA ARG A 332 -27.97 -21.16 -43.35
C ARG A 332 -27.88 -20.52 -44.74
N SER A 333 -28.58 -21.05 -45.74
CA SER A 333 -28.71 -20.43 -47.06
C SER A 333 -29.54 -19.15 -46.95
N HIS A 334 -29.32 -18.22 -47.89
CA HIS A 334 -30.28 -17.13 -48.07
C HIS A 334 -31.63 -17.69 -48.49
N TYR A 335 -32.68 -16.93 -48.22
CA TYR A 335 -34.02 -17.35 -48.58
C TYR A 335 -34.95 -16.19 -48.89
N VAL A 336 -35.92 -16.48 -49.76
CA VAL A 336 -37.19 -15.77 -49.88
C VAL A 336 -38.27 -16.58 -49.17
N LYS A 337 -39.21 -15.88 -48.53
CA LYS A 337 -40.29 -16.51 -47.76
C LYS A 337 -41.63 -16.33 -48.45
N ARG A 338 -42.44 -17.39 -48.48
CA ARG A 338 -43.80 -17.38 -49.02
C ARG A 338 -44.78 -17.92 -47.99
N LYS A 339 -45.90 -17.21 -47.82
CA LYS A 339 -47.00 -17.68 -46.97
C LYS A 339 -47.60 -18.94 -47.58
N LEU A 340 -47.78 -19.96 -46.75
CA LEU A 340 -48.26 -21.26 -47.16
C LEU A 340 -49.73 -21.37 -46.76
N ASP A 341 -50.61 -21.29 -47.76
CA ASP A 341 -52.05 -21.47 -47.56
C ASP A 341 -52.35 -22.96 -47.47
N LEU A 342 -52.73 -23.39 -46.26
CA LEU A 342 -53.02 -24.79 -45.92
C LEU A 342 -54.17 -25.41 -46.73
N ALA A 343 -54.91 -24.63 -47.53
CA ALA A 343 -55.92 -25.13 -48.45
C ALA A 343 -55.34 -25.68 -49.77
N ALA A 344 -54.11 -25.32 -50.13
CA ALA A 344 -53.49 -25.70 -51.40
C ALA A 344 -52.65 -26.99 -51.36
N ILE A 345 -52.49 -27.60 -50.19
CA ILE A 345 -51.65 -28.80 -49.97
C ILE A 345 -52.48 -30.09 -49.90
N ALA A 346 -53.80 -29.97 -49.91
CA ALA A 346 -54.72 -31.10 -49.74
C ALA A 346 -55.24 -31.72 -51.06
N ASN A 347 -54.63 -31.40 -52.21
CA ASN A 347 -54.91 -32.08 -53.50
C ASN A 347 -53.62 -32.58 -54.16
#